data_AF-A0A4Y2FZA1-F1
#
_entry.id   AF-A0A4Y2FZA1-F1
#
_cell.length_a   1.000
_cell.length_b   1.000
_cell.length_c   1.000
_cell.angle_alpha   90.00
_cell.angle_beta   90.00
_cell.angle_gamma   90.00
#
_symmetry.space_group_name_H-M   'P 1'
#
loop_
_entity.id
_entity.type
_entity.pdbx_description
1 polymer ?
#
loop_
_entity_poly.entity_id
_entity_poly.type
_entity_poly.pdbx_seq_one_letter_code
_entity_poly.pdbx_strand_id
1 'polypeptide(L)'
;MAGLKVVSSFSTTSPIAQQIQTILLSHPSIKLGWIKAHVSHKGNEAADSLAKQAASVESYQQYPAPKNLKGIIKNSSLRRWQEEWVRGLTGRNIHRIHPCPSFIEQTRHCFRYWPWPVPLIFQTLLQ
;
A
#
# COMPACT_ATOMS: atom_id res chain seq x y z
N MET A 1 11.72 8.41 31.48
CA MET A 1 11.18 7.29 32.28
C MET A 1 9.95 6.61 31.67
N ALA A 2 9.28 7.13 30.63
CA ALA A 2 8.04 6.53 30.10
C ALA A 2 8.23 5.30 29.18
N GLY A 3 9.31 5.22 28.40
CA GLY A 3 9.48 4.16 27.39
C GLY A 3 9.67 2.74 27.96
N LEU A 4 10.51 2.58 28.98
CA LEU A 4 10.78 1.26 29.60
C LEU A 4 9.53 0.67 30.28
N LYS A 5 8.68 1.52 30.87
CA LYS A 5 7.42 1.08 31.50
C LYS A 5 6.44 0.48 30.48
N VAL A 6 6.43 1.02 29.25
CA VAL A 6 5.63 0.47 28.13
C VAL A 6 6.21 -0.87 27.66
N VAL A 7 7.55 -0.96 27.56
CA VAL A 7 8.25 -2.20 27.20
C VAL A 7 8.01 -3.31 28.22
N SER A 8 7.85 -3.03 29.51
CA SER A 8 7.49 -4.07 30.48
C SER A 8 6.02 -4.51 30.43
N SER A 9 5.12 -3.68 29.88
CA SER A 9 3.67 -3.94 29.89
C SER A 9 3.14 -4.66 28.65
N PHE A 10 3.91 -4.73 27.56
CA PHE A 10 3.45 -5.40 26.34
C PHE A 10 3.70 -6.92 26.45
N SER A 11 2.63 -7.70 26.30
CA SER A 11 2.71 -9.15 26.14
C SER A 11 2.88 -9.48 24.66
N THR A 12 3.95 -10.18 24.27
CA THR A 12 4.13 -10.63 22.89
C THR A 12 4.46 -12.11 22.82
N THR A 13 3.86 -12.78 21.84
CA THR A 13 4.00 -14.22 21.59
C THR A 13 5.26 -14.57 20.80
N SER A 14 5.82 -13.63 20.04
CA SER A 14 7.03 -13.86 19.24
C SER A 14 8.26 -14.06 20.15
N PRO A 15 8.97 -15.19 20.06
CA PRO A 15 10.13 -15.46 20.92
C PRO A 15 11.26 -14.45 20.70
N ILE A 16 11.43 -13.94 19.47
CA ILE A 16 12.43 -12.91 19.15
C ILE A 16 12.10 -11.60 19.88
N ALA A 17 10.82 -11.20 19.90
CA ALA A 17 10.41 -9.98 20.57
C ALA A 17 10.56 -10.08 22.10
N GLN A 18 10.33 -11.25 22.70
CA GLN A 18 10.57 -11.50 24.13
C GLN A 18 12.06 -11.39 24.49
N GLN A 19 12.95 -11.89 23.63
CA GLN A 19 14.40 -11.74 23.81
C GLN A 19 14.80 -10.26 23.76
N ILE A 20 14.32 -9.52 22.77
CA ILE A 20 14.58 -8.07 22.65
C ILE A 20 14.07 -7.32 23.88
N GLN A 21 12.86 -7.63 24.35
CA GLN A 21 12.27 -7.04 25.56
C GLN A 21 13.17 -7.27 26.78
N THR A 22 13.69 -8.48 26.97
CA THR A 22 14.58 -8.84 28.09
C THR A 22 15.89 -8.04 28.04
N ILE A 23 16.48 -7.89 26.86
CA ILE A 23 17.71 -7.09 26.65
C ILE A 23 17.46 -5.61 26.98
N LEU A 24 16.33 -5.05 26.55
CA LEU A 24 15.98 -3.66 26.82
C LEU A 24 15.71 -3.40 28.31
N LEU A 25 15.07 -4.33 29.01
CA LEU A 25 14.80 -4.20 30.44
C LEU A 25 16.07 -4.34 31.29
N SER A 26 17.03 -5.15 30.86
CA SER A 26 18.33 -5.30 31.52
C SER A 26 19.29 -4.12 31.30
N HIS A 27 19.06 -3.30 30.26
CA HIS A 27 19.93 -2.18 29.88
C HIS A 27 19.17 -0.85 29.83
N PRO A 28 18.82 -0.25 30.98
CA PRO A 28 17.99 0.94 31.05
C PRO A 28 18.64 2.22 30.48
N SER A 29 19.95 2.18 30.20
CA SER A 29 20.69 3.28 29.55
C SER A 29 20.41 3.40 28.06
N ILE A 30 19.87 2.35 27.42
CA ILE A 30 19.53 2.35 26.00
C ILE A 30 18.33 3.27 25.77
N LYS A 31 18.51 4.27 24.92
CA LYS A 31 17.44 5.18 24.49
C LYS A 31 16.93 4.75 23.13
N LEU A 32 15.61 4.56 23.03
CA LEU A 32 14.95 4.26 21.77
C LEU A 32 14.34 5.54 21.18
N GLY A 33 14.45 5.69 19.87
CA GLY A 33 13.88 6.80 19.12
C GLY A 33 13.57 6.40 17.69
N TRP A 34 12.56 7.02 17.10
CA TRP A 34 12.19 6.82 15.70
C TRP A 34 12.89 7.86 14.84
N ILE A 35 13.58 7.40 13.80
CA ILE A 35 14.19 8.26 12.77
C ILE A 35 13.41 8.03 11.48
N LYS A 36 13.07 9.10 10.77
CA LYS A 36 12.38 9.02 9.49
C LYS A 36 13.32 8.42 8.43
N ALA A 37 12.82 7.47 7.65
CA ALA A 37 13.55 6.88 6.53
C ALA A 37 13.80 7.90 5.40
N HIS A 38 14.91 7.73 4.67
CA HIS A 38 15.27 8.49 3.46
C HIS A 38 15.41 10.02 3.65
N VAL A 39 15.94 10.44 4.80
CA VAL A 39 16.23 11.87 5.10
C VAL A 39 17.74 12.12 5.22
N SER A 40 18.59 11.37 4.50
CA SER A 40 20.05 11.61 4.48
C SER A 40 20.75 11.49 5.84
N HIS A 41 20.14 10.75 6.79
CA HIS A 41 20.81 10.37 8.03
C HIS A 41 21.82 9.26 7.75
N LYS A 42 23.10 9.62 7.70
CA LYS A 42 24.22 8.72 7.34
C LYS A 42 24.16 7.35 8.05
N GLY A 43 23.88 7.32 9.35
CA GLY A 43 23.81 6.07 10.12
C GLY A 43 22.61 5.19 9.72
N ASN A 44 21.45 5.79 9.47
CA ASN A 44 20.25 5.07 9.03
C ASN A 44 20.42 4.55 7.60
N GLU A 45 21.03 5.33 6.71
CA GLU A 45 21.30 4.92 5.33
C GLU A 45 22.35 3.82 5.25
N ALA A 46 23.40 3.87 6.07
CA ALA A 46 24.38 2.80 6.17
C ALA A 46 23.74 1.49 6.67
N ALA A 47 22.90 1.56 7.71
CA ALA A 47 22.17 0.39 8.22
C ALA A 47 21.21 -0.20 7.17
N ASP A 48 20.47 0.64 6.45
CA ASP A 48 19.58 0.24 5.35
C ASP A 48 20.35 -0.41 4.19
N SER A 49 21.51 0.15 3.81
CA SER A 49 22.37 -0.44 2.78
C SER A 49 22.89 -1.82 3.18
N LEU A 50 23.31 -1.99 4.44
CA LEU A 50 23.76 -3.29 4.98
C LEU A 50 22.62 -4.30 5.02
N ALA A 51 21.42 -3.88 5.45
CA ALA A 51 20.24 -4.74 5.46
C ALA A 51 19.86 -5.21 4.04
N LYS A 52 19.90 -4.32 3.05
CA LYS A 52 19.68 -4.65 1.64
C LYS A 52 20.73 -5.62 1.10
N GLN A 53 22.00 -5.43 1.47
CA GLN A 53 23.07 -6.34 1.09
C GLN A 53 22.84 -7.73 1.71
N ALA A 54 22.52 -7.82 3.00
CA ALA A 54 22.22 -9.09 3.66
C ALA A 54 20.98 -9.78 3.05
N ALA A 55 19.91 -9.03 2.78
CA ALA A 55 18.70 -9.53 2.14
C ALA A 55 18.93 -9.96 0.68
N SER A 56 19.96 -9.45 0.01
CA SER A 56 20.30 -9.85 -1.36
C SER A 56 21.07 -11.18 -1.45
N VAL A 57 21.66 -11.64 -0.34
CA VAL A 57 22.36 -12.93 -0.27
C VAL A 57 21.37 -14.09 -0.12
N GLU A 58 20.23 -13.86 0.54
CA GLU A 58 19.08 -14.75 0.45
C GLU A 58 18.41 -14.49 -0.90
N SER A 59 18.44 -15.48 -1.80
CA SER A 59 17.86 -15.35 -3.13
C SER A 59 16.47 -14.74 -3.00
N TYR A 60 16.25 -13.57 -3.60
CA TYR A 60 14.90 -13.07 -3.81
C TYR A 60 14.16 -14.18 -4.56
N GLN A 61 13.36 -14.97 -3.85
CA GLN A 61 12.32 -15.77 -4.46
C GLN A 61 11.34 -14.73 -4.99
N GLN A 62 11.63 -14.26 -6.20
CA GLN A 62 10.74 -13.45 -6.98
C GLN A 62 9.56 -14.37 -7.26
N TYR A 63 8.57 -14.36 -6.38
CA TYR A 63 7.30 -14.98 -6.66
C TYR A 63 6.79 -14.31 -7.92
N PRO A 64 6.69 -15.03 -9.04
CA PRO A 64 6.16 -14.43 -10.24
C PRO A 64 4.74 -13.98 -9.87
N ALA A 65 4.51 -12.67 -9.93
CA ALA A 65 3.16 -12.15 -9.85
C ALA A 65 2.34 -12.95 -10.88
N PRO A 66 1.16 -13.48 -10.52
CA PRO A 66 0.34 -14.23 -11.45
C PRO A 66 0.21 -13.37 -12.72
N LYS A 67 0.63 -13.89 -13.88
CA LYS A 67 0.70 -13.13 -15.15
C LYS A 67 -0.62 -12.41 -15.47
N ASN A 68 -1.71 -12.90 -14.90
CA ASN A 68 -3.07 -12.44 -15.11
C ASN A 68 -3.63 -11.54 -13.99
N LEU A 69 -2.87 -11.21 -12.93
CA LEU A 69 -3.38 -10.40 -11.82
C LEU A 69 -3.85 -9.02 -12.29
N LYS A 70 -3.08 -8.38 -13.17
CA LYS A 70 -3.45 -7.10 -13.80
C LYS A 70 -4.77 -7.21 -14.57
N GLY A 71 -4.95 -8.28 -15.34
CA GLY A 71 -6.18 -8.54 -16.08
C GLY A 71 -7.38 -8.81 -15.17
N ILE A 72 -7.18 -9.58 -14.10
CA ILE A 72 -8.21 -9.88 -13.11
C ILE A 72 -8.69 -8.60 -12.40
N ILE A 73 -7.76 -7.74 -11.96
CA ILE A 73 -8.08 -6.46 -11.32
C ILE A 73 -8.79 -5.52 -12.30
N LYS A 74 -8.30 -5.43 -13.55
CA LYS A 74 -8.95 -4.59 -14.57
C LYS A 74 -10.39 -5.07 -14.84
N ASN A 75 -10.58 -6.36 -15.07
CA ASN A 75 -11.89 -6.92 -15.41
C ASN A 75 -12.88 -6.83 -14.24
N SER A 76 -12.44 -7.07 -13.01
CA SER A 76 -13.31 -6.95 -11.82
C SER A 76 -13.73 -5.50 -11.58
N SER A 77 -12.82 -4.55 -11.79
CA SER A 77 -13.10 -3.11 -11.66
C SER A 77 -14.07 -2.63 -12.74
N LEU A 78 -13.83 -3.00 -14.01
CA LEU A 78 -14.73 -2.67 -15.12
C LEU A 78 -16.13 -3.25 -14.90
N ARG A 79 -16.23 -4.50 -14.44
CA ARG A 79 -17.52 -5.14 -14.16
C ARG A 79 -18.28 -4.39 -13.07
N ARG A 80 -17.62 -4.09 -11.95
CA ARG A 80 -18.24 -3.33 -10.86
C ARG A 80 -18.71 -1.96 -11.33
N TRP A 81 -17.89 -1.28 -12.12
CA TRP A 81 -18.25 0.03 -12.65
C TRP A 81 -19.43 -0.04 -13.63
N GLN A 82 -19.48 -1.05 -14.51
CA GLN A 82 -20.65 -1.28 -15.37
C GLN A 82 -21.92 -1.52 -14.56
N GLU A 83 -21.85 -2.31 -13.49
CA GLU A 83 -23.01 -2.54 -12.63
C GLU A 83 -23.51 -1.24 -11.97
N GLU A 84 -22.59 -0.41 -11.48
CA GLU A 84 -22.92 0.91 -10.93
C GLU A 84 -23.49 1.85 -12.00
N TRP A 85 -22.96 1.81 -13.23
CA TRP A 85 -23.45 2.60 -14.36
C TRP A 85 -24.87 2.22 -14.77
N VAL A 86 -25.19 0.93 -14.81
CA VAL A 86 -26.53 0.41 -15.16
C VAL A 86 -27.55 0.70 -14.07
N ARG A 87 -27.17 0.50 -12.79
CA ARG A 87 -28.05 0.70 -11.62
C ARG A 87 -28.24 2.17 -11.27
N GLY A 88 -27.29 3.04 -11.62
CA GLY A 88 -27.34 4.46 -11.32
C GLY A 88 -28.50 5.19 -11.99
N LEU A 89 -29.11 6.13 -11.27
CA LEU A 89 -30.16 7.03 -11.77
C LEU A 89 -29.59 8.36 -12.30
N THR A 90 -28.33 8.67 -12.00
CA THR A 90 -27.65 9.90 -12.42
C THR A 90 -27.03 9.72 -13.81
N GLY A 91 -27.15 10.72 -14.70
CA GLY A 91 -26.51 10.67 -16.02
C GLY A 91 -27.17 9.72 -17.04
N ARG A 92 -28.45 9.33 -16.84
CA ARG A 92 -29.19 8.41 -17.74
C ARG A 92 -29.23 8.83 -19.20
N ASN A 93 -29.26 10.13 -19.47
CA ASN A 93 -29.19 10.65 -20.84
C ASN A 93 -27.86 10.29 -21.51
N ILE A 94 -26.76 10.30 -20.76
CA ILE A 94 -25.43 9.90 -21.23
C ILE A 94 -25.34 8.37 -21.33
N HIS A 95 -25.90 7.63 -20.37
CA HIS A 95 -25.97 6.16 -20.43
C HIS A 95 -26.71 5.66 -21.69
N ARG A 96 -27.74 6.37 -22.16
CA ARG A 96 -28.46 6.02 -23.39
C ARG A 96 -27.60 6.11 -24.65
N ILE A 97 -26.61 7.00 -24.64
CA ILE A 97 -25.69 7.23 -25.76
C ILE A 97 -24.44 6.34 -25.61
N HIS A 98 -23.95 6.18 -24.39
CA HIS A 98 -22.80 5.37 -24.03
C HIS A 98 -23.14 4.40 -22.88
N PRO A 99 -23.73 3.24 -23.21
CA PRO A 99 -24.13 2.26 -22.20
C PRO A 99 -22.95 1.47 -21.63
N CYS A 100 -21.80 1.46 -22.32
CA CYS A 100 -20.62 0.70 -21.95
C CYS A 100 -19.51 1.63 -21.43
N PRO A 101 -19.06 1.45 -20.19
CA PRO A 101 -17.98 2.20 -19.58
C PRO A 101 -16.61 1.98 -20.25
N SER A 102 -16.39 0.83 -20.89
CA SER A 102 -15.17 0.57 -21.69
C SER A 102 -14.98 1.57 -22.84
N PHE A 103 -16.05 2.20 -23.33
CA PHE A 103 -15.99 3.26 -24.34
C PHE A 103 -15.47 4.59 -23.78
N ILE A 104 -15.63 4.81 -22.46
CA ILE A 104 -15.20 6.02 -21.77
C ILE A 104 -13.69 5.97 -21.45
N GLU A 105 -13.08 4.77 -21.36
CA GLU A 105 -11.60 4.65 -21.28
C GLU A 105 -10.89 5.27 -22.49
N GLN A 106 -11.52 5.30 -23.67
CA GLN A 106 -10.94 5.92 -24.87
C GLN A 106 -11.08 7.45 -24.89
N THR A 107 -12.01 8.02 -24.13
CA THR A 107 -12.26 9.47 -24.09
C THR A 107 -11.85 10.04 -22.73
N ARG A 108 -10.53 10.26 -22.57
CA ARG A 108 -9.90 10.95 -21.40
C ARG A 108 -10.56 12.29 -21.03
N HIS A 109 -11.38 12.86 -21.91
CA HIS A 109 -12.11 14.11 -21.73
C HIS A 109 -13.38 14.01 -20.87
N CYS A 110 -13.97 12.82 -20.71
CA CYS A 110 -15.25 12.68 -20.00
C CYS A 110 -15.12 12.77 -18.47
N PHE A 111 -13.92 12.53 -17.92
CA PHE A 111 -13.65 12.64 -16.48
C PHE A 111 -13.68 14.09 -15.95
N ARG A 112 -13.59 15.11 -16.82
CA ARG A 112 -13.58 16.52 -16.42
C ARG A 112 -14.94 16.99 -15.85
N TYR A 113 -16.02 16.27 -16.13
CA TYR A 113 -17.38 16.70 -15.75
C TYR A 113 -18.11 15.68 -14.86
N TRP A 114 -17.39 14.74 -14.21
CA TRP A 114 -18.02 13.74 -13.35
C TRP A 114 -18.22 14.27 -11.91
N PRO A 115 -19.43 14.13 -11.33
CA PRO A 115 -19.78 14.78 -10.06
C PRO A 115 -19.33 14.03 -8.78
N TRP A 116 -18.58 12.93 -8.90
CA TRP A 116 -18.06 12.17 -7.74
C TRP A 116 -16.52 12.07 -7.79
N PRO A 117 -15.84 11.93 -6.64
CA PRO A 117 -14.40 11.71 -6.63
C PRO A 117 -14.05 10.48 -7.47
N VAL A 118 -13.11 10.66 -8.41
CA VAL A 118 -12.55 9.59 -9.22
C VAL A 118 -12.10 8.46 -8.27
N PRO A 119 -12.62 7.23 -8.39
CA PRO A 119 -12.19 6.13 -7.54
C PRO A 119 -10.67 5.98 -7.60
N LEU A 120 -10.00 5.85 -6.45
CA LEU A 120 -8.52 5.81 -6.32
C LEU A 120 -7.83 4.82 -7.27
N ILE A 121 -8.54 3.80 -7.74
CA ILE A 121 -8.09 2.82 -8.75
C ILE A 121 -7.82 3.41 -10.14
N PHE A 122 -8.38 4.57 -10.49
CA PHE A 122 -8.06 5.28 -11.72
C PHE A 122 -6.87 6.24 -11.57
N GLN A 123 -6.50 6.62 -10.35
CA GLN A 123 -5.28 7.41 -10.10
C GLN A 123 -4.02 6.56 -10.29
N THR A 124 -4.08 5.25 -10.03
CA THR A 124 -2.93 4.33 -10.15
C THR A 124 -2.73 3.75 -11.55
N LEU A 125 -3.66 3.97 -12.48
CA LEU A 125 -3.56 3.60 -13.90
C LEU A 125 -3.13 4.76 -14.82
N LEU A 126 -2.81 5.92 -14.25
CA LEU A 126 -2.34 7.12 -14.95
C LEU A 126 -0.83 7.40 -14.77
N GLN A 127 -0.06 6.40 -14.33
CA GLN A 127 1.42 6.31 -14.45
C GLN A 127 1.78 5.11 -15.32
#